data_AF-Q1AZ68-F1
#
_entry.id   AF-Q1AZ68-F1
#
_cell.length_a   1.000
_cell.length_b   1.000
_cell.length_c   1.000
_cell.angle_alpha   90.00
_cell.angle_beta   90.00
_cell.angle_gamma   90.00
#
_symmetry.space_group_name_H-M   'P 1'
#
loop_
_entity.id
_entity.type
_entity.pdbx_description
1 polymer ?
#
loop_
_entity_poly.entity_id
_entity_poly.type
_entity_poly.pdbx_seq_one_letter_code
_entity_poly.pdbx_strand_id
1 'polypeptide(L)'
;MSEEHHGRQGFFSRIFSPEPEEEQHTTVYSAEDLEPGEDEEREGTRRFTVERAAEIIRNLPPEVPRSSAVRIVRQTLIAAGIDIEELASSTRARESKLNSEISLRQKRIQDLKERTEEVVRQLEEEIRKAREARNTGIAEEERRIARAREGLEDVERVRDFFGLPRGDSEYTPPPEQGEETQVMDRPREGGGEDEDDTRVIRRPGPLSEGWEDRGER
;
A
#
# COMPACT_ATOMS: atom_id res chain seq x y z
N MET A 1 40.40 36.53 -18.44
CA MET A 1 40.23 35.53 -19.50
C MET A 1 40.57 34.21 -18.85
N SER A 2 39.69 33.63 -18.02
CA SER A 2 38.24 33.36 -18.15
C SER A 2 37.98 32.06 -18.92
N GLU A 3 36.93 31.35 -18.47
CA GLU A 3 36.36 30.11 -19.03
C GLU A 3 37.28 28.89 -18.84
N GLU A 4 37.06 28.00 -17.86
CA GLU A 4 35.91 27.09 -17.67
C GLU A 4 35.75 26.03 -18.77
N HIS A 5 36.01 24.77 -18.39
CA HIS A 5 35.18 23.64 -18.80
C HIS A 5 35.33 22.51 -17.78
N HIS A 6 34.29 22.29 -16.97
CA HIS A 6 34.13 21.07 -16.20
C HIS A 6 33.62 19.94 -17.12
N GLY A 7 34.09 18.71 -16.89
CA GLY A 7 33.55 17.54 -17.59
C GLY A 7 34.26 16.24 -17.25
N ARG A 8 33.49 15.26 -16.75
CA ARG A 8 33.88 13.85 -16.51
C ARG A 8 34.80 13.58 -15.32
N GLN A 9 34.26 13.76 -14.12
CA GLN A 9 34.59 12.90 -12.98
C GLN A 9 33.53 11.80 -12.83
N GLY A 10 33.95 10.60 -12.44
CA GLY A 10 33.16 9.38 -12.53
C GLY A 10 32.05 9.27 -11.47
N PHE A 11 31.04 8.45 -11.78
CA PHE A 11 29.81 8.26 -11.00
C PHE A 11 29.98 7.75 -9.56
N PHE A 12 31.17 7.28 -9.17
CA PHE A 12 31.41 6.67 -7.85
C PHE A 12 31.75 7.66 -6.72
N SER A 13 32.04 8.92 -7.02
CA SER A 13 32.48 9.90 -6.00
C SER A 13 31.34 10.58 -5.21
N ARG A 14 30.06 10.28 -5.50
CA ARG A 14 28.91 10.88 -4.79
C ARG A 14 28.42 10.13 -3.54
N ILE A 15 29.07 9.03 -3.15
CA ILE A 15 28.66 8.23 -1.97
C ILE A 15 29.18 8.84 -0.65
N PHE A 16 30.13 9.78 -0.68
CA PHE A 16 30.81 10.29 0.52
C PHE A 16 30.95 11.83 0.58
N SER A 17 29.84 12.58 0.61
CA SER A 17 29.71 13.88 1.31
C SER A 17 28.24 14.37 1.34
N PRO A 18 27.85 15.21 2.33
CA PRO A 18 26.48 15.20 2.85
C PRO A 18 25.58 16.35 2.39
N GLU A 19 24.31 16.01 2.07
CA GLU A 19 23.06 16.80 2.15
C GLU A 19 22.96 18.17 1.39
N PRO A 20 21.75 18.74 1.16
CA PRO A 20 20.45 18.39 1.76
C PRO A 20 19.24 18.22 0.80
N GLU A 21 18.11 17.83 1.41
CA GLU A 21 16.69 17.92 0.97
C GLU A 21 16.16 16.95 -0.13
N GLU A 22 14.82 16.82 -0.13
CA GLU A 22 13.92 16.10 -1.06
C GLU A 22 13.73 14.57 -0.91
N GLU A 23 12.99 14.23 0.15
CA GLU A 23 11.72 13.47 0.09
C GLU A 23 11.63 12.26 -0.87
N GLN A 24 12.13 11.11 -0.40
CA GLN A 24 11.69 9.79 -0.88
C GLN A 24 10.89 9.08 0.21
N HIS A 25 9.57 9.26 0.20
CA HIS A 25 8.64 8.56 1.07
C HIS A 25 8.45 7.08 0.67
N THR A 26 9.53 6.31 0.65
CA THR A 26 9.44 4.85 0.83
C THR A 26 9.20 4.58 2.31
N THR A 27 7.93 4.45 2.72
CA THR A 27 7.55 4.08 4.08
C THR A 27 7.87 2.60 4.35
N VAL A 28 9.17 2.28 4.39
CA VAL A 28 9.67 1.04 4.96
C VAL A 28 9.34 1.11 6.45
N TYR A 29 8.33 0.36 6.87
CA TYR A 29 8.05 0.19 8.29
C TYR A 29 9.23 -0.58 8.91
N SER A 30 10.15 0.14 9.57
CA SER A 30 11.17 -0.48 10.41
C SER A 30 10.49 -1.42 11.41
N ALA A 31 11.03 -2.63 11.57
CA ALA A 31 10.58 -3.60 12.56
C ALA A 31 10.83 -3.17 14.03
N GLU A 32 11.25 -1.92 14.21
CA GLU A 32 11.60 -1.23 15.45
C GLU A 32 10.40 -0.46 16.05
N ASP A 33 9.31 -0.27 15.28
CA ASP A 33 8.02 0.31 15.75
C ASP A 33 7.23 -0.67 16.65
N LEU A 34 7.74 -1.90 16.82
CA LEU A 34 7.41 -2.79 17.92
C LEU A 34 8.22 -2.36 19.14
N GLU A 35 7.68 -1.44 19.94
CA GLU A 35 8.16 -1.27 21.33
C GLU A 35 8.20 -2.68 21.97
N PRO A 36 9.37 -3.18 22.41
CA PRO A 36 9.41 -4.41 23.16
C PRO A 36 8.58 -4.16 24.41
N GLY A 37 7.50 -4.94 24.58
CA GLY A 37 6.65 -4.82 25.75
C GLY A 37 7.53 -4.87 26.99
N GLU A 38 7.48 -3.81 27.80
CA GLU A 38 8.40 -3.59 28.93
C GLU A 38 8.59 -4.90 29.70
N ASP A 39 9.84 -5.37 29.86
CA ASP A 39 10.17 -6.62 30.54
C ASP A 39 9.63 -6.61 31.98
N GLU A 40 8.37 -7.05 32.16
CA GLU A 40 7.79 -7.33 33.48
C GLU A 40 8.41 -8.60 34.11
N GLU A 41 9.32 -9.29 33.41
CA GLU A 41 10.20 -10.34 33.92
C GLU A 41 11.37 -9.78 34.76
N ARG A 42 11.02 -9.02 35.80
CA ARG A 42 11.83 -8.92 37.02
C ARG A 42 10.99 -9.29 38.24
N GLU A 43 10.74 -10.59 38.37
CA GLU A 43 10.38 -11.18 39.65
C GLU A 43 11.39 -10.75 40.73
N GLY A 44 10.89 -10.22 41.86
CA GLY A 44 11.76 -9.81 42.96
C GLY A 44 11.08 -8.98 44.04
N THR A 45 10.16 -8.09 43.66
CA THR A 45 9.21 -7.46 44.59
C THR A 45 7.84 -7.41 43.93
N ARG A 46 6.84 -8.08 44.52
CA ARG A 46 5.45 -8.02 44.06
C ARG A 46 4.91 -6.60 44.31
N ARG A 47 5.08 -5.69 43.35
CA ARG A 47 4.25 -4.50 43.26
C ARG A 47 2.84 -4.99 42.95
N PHE A 48 1.94 -4.85 43.91
CA PHE A 48 0.60 -5.40 43.76
C PHE A 48 -0.26 -4.48 42.91
N THR A 49 -0.61 -4.95 41.71
CA THR A 49 -1.25 -4.11 40.69
C THR A 49 -2.78 -4.24 40.66
N VAL A 50 -3.41 -3.34 39.91
CA VAL A 50 -4.86 -3.31 39.64
C VAL A 50 -5.33 -4.63 39.02
N GLU A 51 -4.50 -5.23 38.17
CA GLU A 51 -4.75 -6.51 37.50
C GLU A 51 -4.92 -7.66 38.51
N ARG A 52 -4.14 -7.67 39.60
CA ARG A 52 -4.28 -8.68 40.66
C ARG A 52 -5.56 -8.50 41.46
N ALA A 53 -5.98 -7.26 41.72
CA ALA A 53 -7.29 -6.98 42.33
C ALA A 53 -8.44 -7.40 41.41
N ALA A 54 -8.33 -7.14 40.10
CA ALA A 54 -9.29 -7.58 39.09
C ALA A 54 -9.36 -9.12 38.97
N GLU A 55 -8.23 -9.83 39.09
CA GLU A 55 -8.20 -11.29 39.14
C GLU A 55 -8.98 -11.86 40.33
N ILE A 56 -8.78 -11.32 41.54
CA ILE A 56 -9.54 -11.72 42.74
C ILE A 56 -11.05 -11.48 42.52
N ILE A 57 -11.42 -10.36 41.91
CA ILE A 57 -12.82 -10.04 41.60
C ILE A 57 -13.41 -11.02 40.57
N ARG A 58 -12.66 -11.39 39.52
CA ARG A 58 -13.09 -12.37 38.51
C ARG A 58 -13.29 -13.78 39.07
N ASN A 59 -12.57 -14.13 40.13
CA ASN A 59 -12.62 -15.45 40.77
C ASN A 59 -13.69 -15.57 41.89
N LEU A 60 -14.50 -14.53 42.13
CA LEU A 60 -15.63 -14.59 43.05
C LEU A 60 -16.85 -15.28 42.42
N PRO A 61 -17.61 -16.11 43.16
CA PRO A 61 -18.88 -16.65 42.68
C PRO A 61 -19.90 -15.50 42.47
N PRO A 62 -20.61 -15.46 41.33
CA PRO A 62 -21.53 -14.36 40.99
C PRO A 62 -22.76 -14.29 41.92
N GLU A 63 -23.05 -15.36 42.66
CA GLU A 63 -24.13 -15.43 43.64
C GLU A 63 -23.82 -14.66 44.93
N VAL A 64 -22.55 -14.28 45.17
CA VAL A 64 -22.15 -13.56 46.38
C VAL A 64 -22.65 -12.11 46.32
N PRO A 65 -23.47 -11.65 47.29
CA PRO A 65 -23.93 -10.25 47.31
C PRO A 65 -22.76 -9.27 47.30
N ARG A 66 -22.89 -8.17 46.54
CA ARG A 66 -21.81 -7.18 46.32
C ARG A 66 -21.14 -6.68 47.62
N SER A 67 -21.90 -6.52 48.69
CA SER A 67 -21.38 -6.13 50.01
C SER A 67 -20.46 -7.19 50.65
N SER A 68 -20.78 -8.48 50.48
CA SER A 68 -19.95 -9.60 50.88
C SER A 68 -18.74 -9.76 49.95
N ALA A 69 -18.93 -9.65 48.64
CA ALA A 69 -17.85 -9.67 47.64
C ALA A 69 -16.78 -8.60 47.94
N VAL A 70 -17.18 -7.35 48.16
CA VAL A 70 -16.27 -6.25 48.53
C VAL A 70 -15.54 -6.53 49.86
N ARG A 71 -16.22 -7.12 50.86
CA ARG A 71 -15.57 -7.53 52.11
C ARG A 71 -14.52 -8.62 51.90
N ILE A 72 -14.83 -9.64 51.11
CA ILE A 72 -13.91 -10.74 50.79
C ILE A 72 -12.69 -10.18 50.06
N VAL A 73 -12.89 -9.44 48.96
CA VAL A 73 -11.81 -8.79 48.18
C VAL A 73 -10.95 -7.92 49.10
N ARG A 74 -11.57 -7.02 49.89
CA ARG A 74 -10.84 -6.15 50.81
C ARG A 74 -9.94 -6.94 51.78
N GLN A 75 -10.44 -8.01 52.38
CA GLN A 75 -9.63 -8.81 53.30
C GLN A 75 -8.56 -9.64 52.59
N THR A 76 -8.81 -10.14 51.37
CA THR A 76 -7.77 -10.83 50.58
C THR A 76 -6.67 -9.88 50.11
N LEU A 77 -7.01 -8.62 49.79
CA LEU A 77 -6.03 -7.58 49.46
C LEU A 77 -5.17 -7.23 50.68
N ILE A 78 -5.78 -6.99 51.84
CA ILE A 78 -5.06 -6.72 53.10
C ILE A 78 -4.17 -7.91 53.49
N ALA A 79 -4.67 -9.15 53.38
CA ALA A 79 -3.90 -10.36 53.67
C ALA A 79 -2.74 -10.59 52.67
N ALA A 80 -2.84 -10.07 51.45
CA ALA A 80 -1.76 -10.03 50.47
C ALA A 80 -0.77 -8.87 50.71
N GLY A 81 -1.01 -7.99 51.68
CA GLY A 81 -0.15 -6.82 51.96
C GLY A 81 -0.43 -5.61 51.08
N ILE A 82 -1.63 -5.51 50.49
CA ILE A 82 -2.02 -4.46 49.54
C ILE A 82 -2.77 -3.36 50.29
N ASP A 83 -2.24 -2.14 50.28
CA ASP A 83 -2.98 -0.97 50.75
C ASP A 83 -4.06 -0.55 49.73
N ILE A 84 -5.22 -0.20 50.24
CA ILE A 84 -6.38 0.24 49.49
C ILE A 84 -6.14 1.67 48.96
N GLU A 85 -5.41 2.50 49.68
CA GLU A 85 -5.08 3.87 49.24
C GLU A 85 -4.04 3.86 48.11
N GLU A 86 -3.04 2.97 48.20
CA GLU A 86 -2.10 2.68 47.10
C GLU A 86 -2.84 2.09 45.90
N LEU A 87 -3.70 1.08 46.10
CA LEU A 87 -4.49 0.48 45.02
C LEU A 87 -5.41 1.50 44.33
N ALA A 88 -6.05 2.40 45.08
CA ALA A 88 -6.88 3.46 44.51
C ALA A 88 -6.06 4.45 43.67
N SER A 89 -4.85 4.79 44.13
CA SER A 89 -3.92 5.67 43.40
C SER A 89 -3.38 5.00 42.13
N SER A 90 -3.00 3.72 42.24
CA SER A 90 -2.57 2.85 41.14
C SER A 90 -3.68 2.66 40.10
N THR A 91 -4.94 2.48 40.54
CA THR A 91 -6.11 2.40 39.64
C THR A 91 -6.29 3.67 38.83
N ARG A 92 -6.24 4.86 39.45
CA ARG A 92 -6.35 6.14 38.73
C ARG A 92 -5.17 6.36 37.77
N ALA A 93 -3.95 6.00 38.16
CA ALA A 93 -2.78 6.12 37.31
C ALA A 93 -2.88 5.19 36.08
N ARG A 94 -3.32 3.95 36.28
CA ARG A 94 -3.55 2.95 35.21
C ARG A 94 -4.67 3.39 34.27
N GLU A 95 -5.79 3.87 34.82
CA GLU A 95 -6.89 4.46 34.05
C GLU A 95 -6.41 5.65 33.20
N SER A 96 -5.61 6.55 33.77
CA SER A 96 -5.03 7.69 33.05
C SER A 96 -4.06 7.26 31.93
N LYS A 97 -3.18 6.27 32.17
CA LYS A 97 -2.29 5.69 31.14
C LYS A 97 -3.11 5.11 29.99
N LEU A 98 -4.12 4.28 30.30
CA LEU A 98 -4.97 3.63 29.29
C LEU A 98 -5.83 4.63 28.52
N ASN A 99 -6.43 5.63 29.17
CA ASN A 99 -7.22 6.66 28.50
C ASN A 99 -6.37 7.54 27.57
N SER A 100 -5.14 7.87 27.98
CA SER A 100 -4.16 8.56 27.13
C SER A 100 -3.80 7.71 25.89
N GLU A 101 -3.51 6.43 26.10
CA GLU A 101 -3.17 5.49 25.02
C GLU A 101 -4.34 5.27 24.05
N ILE A 102 -5.57 5.12 24.55
CA ILE A 102 -6.79 5.03 23.73
C ILE A 102 -6.94 6.29 22.89
N SER A 103 -6.76 7.48 23.48
CA SER A 103 -6.85 8.76 22.78
C SER A 103 -5.79 8.90 21.69
N LEU A 104 -4.55 8.48 21.96
CA LEU A 104 -3.45 8.47 21.00
C LEU A 104 -3.72 7.51 19.83
N ARG A 105 -4.17 6.28 20.13
CA ARG A 105 -4.52 5.28 19.12
C ARG A 105 -5.71 5.74 18.27
N GLN A 106 -6.74 6.34 18.87
CA GLN A 106 -7.88 6.95 18.16
C GLN A 106 -7.42 8.06 17.20
N LYS A 107 -6.51 8.94 17.65
CA LYS A 107 -5.92 9.95 16.77
C LYS A 107 -5.15 9.32 15.61
N ARG A 108 -4.28 8.33 15.87
CA ARG A 108 -3.53 7.62 14.79
C ARG A 108 -4.46 6.97 13.77
N ILE A 109 -5.60 6.41 14.21
CA ILE A 109 -6.63 5.85 13.31
C ILE A 109 -7.27 6.94 12.46
N GLN A 110 -7.62 8.09 13.04
CA GLN A 110 -8.22 9.21 12.31
C GLN A 110 -7.22 9.82 11.30
N ASP A 111 -5.97 10.07 11.71
CA ASP A 111 -4.91 10.59 10.84
C ASP A 111 -4.66 9.64 9.65
N LEU A 112 -4.66 8.32 9.86
CA LEU A 112 -4.51 7.31 8.80
C LEU A 112 -5.72 7.28 7.85
N LYS A 113 -6.93 7.41 8.39
CA LYS A 113 -8.16 7.47 7.61
C LYS A 113 -8.17 8.69 6.69
N GLU A 114 -7.93 9.88 7.23
CA GLU A 114 -7.92 11.13 6.47
C GLU A 114 -6.87 11.11 5.35
N ARG A 115 -5.65 10.63 5.62
CA ARG A 115 -4.60 10.46 4.60
C ARG A 115 -5.00 9.48 3.49
N THR A 116 -5.68 8.40 3.85
CA THR A 116 -6.13 7.38 2.88
C THR A 116 -7.28 7.92 2.02
N GLU A 117 -8.24 8.62 2.61
CA GLU A 117 -9.33 9.27 1.89
C GLU A 117 -8.82 10.37 0.93
N GLU A 118 -7.78 11.12 1.32
CA GLU A 118 -7.09 12.07 0.46
C GLU A 118 -6.45 11.40 -0.77
N VAL A 119 -5.66 10.33 -0.56
CA VAL A 119 -5.02 9.57 -1.66
C VAL A 119 -6.06 8.93 -2.59
N VAL A 120 -7.14 8.36 -2.06
CA VAL A 120 -8.24 7.82 -2.87
C VAL A 120 -8.85 8.91 -3.75
N ARG A 121 -9.14 10.10 -3.19
CA ARG A 121 -9.71 11.22 -3.95
C ARG A 121 -8.78 11.70 -5.07
N GLN A 122 -7.48 11.75 -4.83
CA GLN A 122 -6.48 12.11 -5.83
C GLN A 122 -6.44 11.09 -6.99
N LEU A 123 -6.39 9.80 -6.67
CA LEU A 123 -6.41 8.72 -7.67
C LEU A 123 -7.72 8.69 -8.48
N GLU A 124 -8.87 8.95 -7.85
CA GLU A 124 -10.15 9.10 -8.55
C GLU A 124 -10.13 10.27 -9.55
N GLU A 125 -9.51 11.40 -9.18
CA GLU A 125 -9.35 12.54 -10.07
C GLU A 125 -8.39 12.26 -11.24
N GLU A 126 -7.29 11.56 -11.00
CA GLU A 126 -6.36 11.11 -12.04
C GLU A 126 -7.03 10.13 -13.02
N ILE A 127 -7.76 9.13 -12.51
CA ILE A 127 -8.53 8.19 -13.32
C ILE A 127 -9.56 8.93 -14.17
N ARG A 128 -10.22 9.96 -13.62
CA ARG A 128 -11.15 10.82 -14.36
C ARG A 128 -10.44 11.58 -15.48
N LYS A 129 -9.32 12.27 -15.19
CA LYS A 129 -8.51 13.00 -16.18
C LYS A 129 -8.00 12.08 -17.30
N ALA A 130 -7.52 10.89 -16.96
CA ALA A 130 -7.04 9.90 -17.93
C ALA A 130 -8.18 9.41 -18.86
N ARG A 131 -9.40 9.23 -18.33
CA ARG A 131 -10.59 8.90 -19.13
C ARG A 131 -11.01 10.05 -20.05
N GLU A 132 -10.98 11.28 -19.56
CA GLU A 132 -11.28 12.50 -20.34
C GLU A 132 -10.27 12.67 -21.50
N ALA A 133 -8.97 12.54 -21.21
CA ALA A 133 -7.90 12.62 -22.22
C ALA A 133 -8.04 11.52 -23.29
N ARG A 134 -8.22 10.25 -22.88
CA ARG A 134 -8.44 9.13 -23.81
C ARG A 134 -9.66 9.35 -24.70
N ASN A 135 -10.80 9.75 -24.11
CA ASN A 135 -12.02 9.99 -24.87
C ASN A 135 -11.85 11.14 -25.89
N THR A 136 -11.06 12.16 -25.55
CA THR A 136 -10.73 13.27 -26.44
C THR A 136 -9.87 12.81 -27.61
N GLY A 137 -8.81 12.02 -27.34
CA GLY A 137 -7.96 11.43 -28.39
C GLY A 137 -8.73 10.51 -29.34
N ILE A 138 -9.62 9.65 -28.81
CA ILE A 138 -10.50 8.81 -29.63
C ILE A 138 -11.39 9.68 -30.53
N ALA A 139 -12.05 10.71 -29.98
CA ALA A 139 -12.91 11.59 -30.77
C ALA A 139 -12.15 12.40 -31.84
N GLU A 140 -10.87 12.71 -31.64
CA GLU A 140 -10.03 13.31 -32.68
C GLU A 140 -9.68 12.33 -33.80
N GLU A 141 -9.31 11.09 -33.46
CA GLU A 141 -9.03 10.06 -34.46
C GLU A 141 -10.28 9.63 -35.23
N GLU A 142 -11.43 9.51 -34.57
CA GLU A 142 -12.72 9.29 -35.25
C GLU A 142 -13.02 10.39 -36.28
N ARG A 143 -12.73 11.66 -35.96
CA ARG A 143 -12.84 12.79 -36.91
C ARG A 143 -11.79 12.77 -38.02
N ARG A 144 -10.59 12.23 -37.79
CA ARG A 144 -9.57 12.03 -38.83
C ARG A 144 -9.99 10.92 -39.78
N ILE A 145 -10.45 9.78 -39.25
CA ILE A 145 -11.00 8.65 -40.01
C ILE A 145 -12.23 9.07 -40.82
N ALA A 146 -13.15 9.86 -40.24
CA ALA A 146 -14.34 10.34 -40.96
C ALA A 146 -13.96 11.20 -42.18
N ARG A 147 -13.04 12.16 -42.02
CA ARG A 147 -12.53 12.98 -43.13
C ARG A 147 -11.74 12.16 -44.17
N ALA A 148 -11.00 11.14 -43.74
CA ALA A 148 -10.30 10.24 -44.66
C ALA A 148 -11.29 9.39 -45.48
N ARG A 149 -12.40 8.94 -44.88
CA ARG A 149 -13.48 8.22 -45.59
C ARG A 149 -14.16 9.11 -46.62
N GLU A 150 -14.51 10.34 -46.25
CA GLU A 150 -15.07 11.34 -47.18
C GLU A 150 -14.12 11.60 -48.37
N GLY A 151 -12.82 11.76 -48.11
CA GLY A 151 -11.81 11.88 -49.17
C GLY A 151 -11.69 10.64 -50.07
N LEU A 152 -11.87 9.43 -49.53
CA LEU A 152 -11.91 8.20 -50.32
C LEU A 152 -13.16 8.10 -51.21
N GLU A 153 -14.32 8.58 -50.73
CA GLU A 153 -15.52 8.70 -51.56
C GLU A 153 -15.33 9.68 -52.73
N ASP A 154 -14.65 10.81 -52.50
CA ASP A 154 -14.33 11.76 -53.57
C ASP A 154 -13.35 11.18 -54.60
N VAL A 155 -12.33 10.43 -54.14
CA VAL A 155 -11.43 9.69 -55.03
C VAL A 155 -12.19 8.65 -55.86
N GLU A 156 -13.16 7.94 -55.26
CA GLU A 156 -14.04 7.00 -55.97
C GLU A 156 -14.91 7.71 -57.02
N ARG A 157 -15.53 8.85 -56.69
CA ARG A 157 -16.31 9.66 -57.65
C ARG A 157 -15.48 10.11 -58.85
N VAL A 158 -14.25 10.59 -58.61
CA VAL A 158 -13.31 11.01 -59.68
C VAL A 158 -12.86 9.81 -60.51
N ARG A 159 -12.50 8.69 -59.87
CA ARG A 159 -12.08 7.46 -60.54
C ARG A 159 -13.16 6.95 -61.49
N ASP A 160 -14.41 6.90 -61.01
CA ASP A 160 -15.55 6.40 -61.79
C ASP A 160 -15.93 7.35 -62.93
N PHE A 161 -15.84 8.67 -62.74
CA PHE A 161 -16.04 9.66 -63.80
C PHE A 161 -15.04 9.51 -64.96
N PHE A 162 -13.77 9.22 -64.66
CA PHE A 162 -12.73 9.02 -65.68
C PHE A 162 -12.57 7.55 -66.13
N GLY A 163 -13.36 6.61 -65.60
CA GLY A 163 -13.27 5.18 -65.94
C GLY A 163 -11.94 4.52 -65.55
N LEU A 164 -11.29 5.02 -64.50
CA LEU A 164 -9.98 4.53 -64.06
C LEU A 164 -10.11 3.20 -63.29
N PRO A 165 -9.16 2.26 -63.43
CA PRO A 165 -9.19 1.01 -62.68
C PRO A 165 -9.00 1.24 -61.17
N ARG A 166 -9.66 0.42 -60.35
CA ARG A 166 -9.40 0.35 -58.90
C ARG A 166 -8.05 -0.35 -58.71
N GLY A 167 -7.10 0.30 -58.04
CA GLY A 167 -5.79 -0.31 -57.79
C GLY A 167 -5.84 -1.37 -56.70
N ASP A 168 -5.31 -2.56 -56.99
CA ASP A 168 -5.09 -3.63 -56.02
C ASP A 168 -3.93 -3.26 -55.08
N SER A 169 -4.22 -2.39 -54.12
CA SER A 169 -3.27 -1.94 -53.10
C SER A 169 -3.47 -2.73 -51.81
N GLU A 170 -2.63 -3.73 -51.56
CA GLU A 170 -2.39 -4.18 -50.19
C GLU A 170 -1.81 -3.00 -49.40
N TYR A 171 -2.65 -2.39 -48.56
CA TYR A 171 -2.25 -1.29 -47.70
C TYR A 171 -1.36 -1.80 -46.57
N THR A 172 -0.05 -1.73 -46.77
CA THR A 172 0.93 -1.78 -45.68
C THR A 172 0.91 -0.41 -45.00
N PRO A 173 0.42 -0.27 -43.75
CA PRO A 173 0.53 0.99 -43.04
C PRO A 173 2.00 1.40 -42.90
N PRO A 174 2.33 2.70 -43.00
CA PRO A 174 3.67 3.16 -42.63
C PRO A 174 3.92 2.78 -41.16
N PRO A 175 5.16 2.42 -40.77
CA PRO A 175 5.46 2.17 -39.37
C PRO A 175 5.11 3.41 -38.56
N GLU A 176 4.33 3.23 -37.50
CA GLU A 176 4.10 4.28 -36.53
C GLU A 176 5.47 4.79 -36.05
N GLN A 177 5.70 6.09 -36.12
CA GLN A 177 6.84 6.73 -35.47
C GLN A 177 6.59 6.77 -33.96
N GLY A 178 6.50 5.59 -33.36
CA GLY A 178 6.74 5.41 -31.94
C GLY A 178 8.20 5.77 -31.65
N GLU A 179 8.41 6.49 -30.56
CA GLU A 179 9.73 6.95 -30.12
C GLU A 179 10.70 5.76 -30.01
N GLU A 180 11.88 5.87 -30.62
CA GLU A 180 12.85 4.77 -30.76
C GLU A 180 13.41 4.32 -29.41
N THR A 181 12.68 3.47 -28.70
CA THR A 181 13.20 2.67 -27.59
C THR A 181 14.10 1.57 -28.12
N GLN A 182 15.37 1.93 -28.38
CA GLN A 182 16.40 1.01 -28.83
C GLN A 182 16.64 -0.08 -27.77
N VAL A 183 16.09 -1.27 -28.01
CA VAL A 183 16.50 -2.49 -27.31
C VAL A 183 17.90 -2.87 -27.79
N MET A 184 18.92 -2.67 -26.94
CA MET A 184 20.25 -3.22 -27.20
C MET A 184 20.20 -4.75 -27.10
N ASP A 185 20.33 -5.42 -28.24
CA ASP A 185 20.66 -6.85 -28.27
C ASP A 185 22.04 -7.07 -27.62
N ARG A 186 22.05 -7.79 -26.50
CA ARG A 186 23.27 -8.11 -25.75
C ARG A 186 24.07 -9.17 -26.53
N PRO A 187 25.35 -8.93 -26.88
CA PRO A 187 26.15 -9.93 -27.57
C PRO A 187 26.36 -11.16 -26.67
N ARG A 188 26.02 -12.32 -27.21
CA ARG A 188 26.11 -13.62 -26.52
C ARG A 188 27.49 -14.25 -26.76
N GLU A 189 28.48 -13.88 -25.96
CA GLU A 189 29.77 -14.56 -25.93
C GLU A 189 30.02 -15.27 -24.59
N GLY A 190 30.15 -16.59 -24.67
CA GLY A 190 31.19 -17.35 -23.96
C GLY A 190 31.19 -17.44 -22.44
N GLY A 191 30.50 -18.45 -21.91
CA GLY A 191 31.09 -19.35 -20.90
C GLY A 191 31.21 -18.86 -19.46
N GLY A 192 30.25 -19.26 -18.62
CA GLY A 192 30.32 -19.20 -17.17
C GLY A 192 29.11 -19.93 -16.61
N GLU A 193 29.33 -21.08 -16.00
CA GLU A 193 28.29 -21.82 -15.29
C GLU A 193 27.94 -21.05 -14.01
N ASP A 194 26.65 -20.81 -13.77
CA ASP A 194 26.04 -20.80 -12.43
C ASP A 194 24.52 -20.95 -12.60
N GLU A 195 23.91 -21.68 -11.67
CA GLU A 195 22.52 -22.10 -11.70
C GLU A 195 21.58 -20.96 -11.25
N ASP A 196 20.48 -20.68 -11.97
CA ASP A 196 19.35 -19.96 -11.35
C ASP A 196 17.97 -20.38 -11.89
N ASP A 197 17.04 -20.60 -10.96
CA ASP A 197 15.88 -21.48 -11.07
C ASP A 197 14.64 -20.69 -11.53
N THR A 198 14.70 -20.08 -12.73
CA THR A 198 13.57 -19.34 -13.32
C THR A 198 12.50 -20.28 -13.92
N ARG A 199 11.88 -21.08 -13.06
CA ARG A 199 10.69 -21.86 -13.39
C ARG A 199 9.55 -20.93 -13.78
N VAL A 200 9.19 -20.99 -15.06
CA VAL A 200 8.08 -20.25 -15.67
C VAL A 200 6.82 -20.32 -14.80
N ILE A 201 6.45 -19.19 -14.19
CA ILE A 201 5.12 -19.03 -13.59
C ILE A 201 4.12 -19.07 -14.74
N ARG A 202 3.50 -20.25 -14.92
CA ARG A 202 2.41 -20.44 -15.86
C ARG A 202 1.29 -19.45 -15.51
N ARG A 203 0.85 -18.64 -16.47
CA ARG A 203 -0.40 -17.90 -16.34
C ARG A 203 -1.53 -18.92 -16.13
N PRO A 204 -2.32 -18.85 -15.05
CA PRO A 204 -3.57 -19.59 -14.99
C PRO A 204 -4.52 -18.98 -16.03
N GLY A 205 -4.78 -19.72 -17.11
CA GLY A 205 -5.88 -19.41 -18.03
C GLY A 205 -7.23 -19.70 -17.37
N PRO A 206 -8.32 -19.08 -17.85
CA PRO A 206 -9.65 -19.28 -17.29
C PRO A 206 -10.29 -20.60 -17.75
N LEU A 207 -11.29 -21.07 -17.00
CA LEU A 207 -12.07 -22.32 -17.18
C LEU A 207 -11.23 -23.59 -16.93
N SER A 208 -11.65 -24.68 -16.28
CA SER A 208 -12.80 -25.05 -15.43
C SER A 208 -12.36 -26.34 -14.68
N GLU A 209 -13.04 -26.96 -13.71
CA GLU A 209 -14.39 -26.84 -13.12
C GLU A 209 -14.24 -26.63 -11.57
N GLY A 210 -15.14 -26.89 -10.62
CA GLY A 210 -16.48 -27.49 -10.59
C GLY A 210 -16.85 -27.94 -9.16
N TRP A 211 -17.40 -27.04 -8.33
CA TRP A 211 -17.89 -27.35 -6.97
C TRP A 211 -19.08 -26.46 -6.59
N GLU A 212 -20.24 -26.74 -7.18
CA GLU A 212 -21.53 -26.37 -6.60
C GLU A 212 -22.33 -27.64 -6.30
N ASP A 213 -23.12 -27.59 -5.23
CA ASP A 213 -24.02 -28.64 -4.74
C ASP A 213 -23.31 -29.87 -4.12
N ARG A 214 -23.69 -30.38 -2.94
CA ARG A 214 -24.95 -30.23 -2.21
C ARG A 214 -24.74 -30.25 -0.70
N GLY A 215 -25.44 -29.35 0.01
CA GLY A 215 -25.50 -29.40 1.48
C GLY A 215 -26.40 -30.54 1.96
N GLU A 216 -25.92 -31.35 2.90
CA GLU A 216 -26.73 -32.38 3.54
C GLU A 216 -27.70 -31.77 4.56
N ARG A 217 -29.01 -31.98 4.34
CA ARG A 217 -30.10 -31.92 5.32
C ARG A 217 -31.19 -32.90 4.94
#